data_AF-A0A4V1ZT71-F1
#
_entry.id   AF-A0A4V1ZT71-F1
#
_cell.length_a   1.000
_cell.length_b   1.000
_cell.length_c   1.000
_cell.angle_alpha   90.00
_cell.angle_beta   90.00
_cell.angle_gamma   90.00
#
_symmetry.space_group_name_H-M   'P 1'
#
loop_
_entity.id
_entity.type
_entity.pdbx_description
1 polymer ?
#
loop_
_entity_poly.entity_id
_entity_poly.type
_entity_poly.pdbx_seq_one_letter_code
_entity_poly.pdbx_strand_id
1 'polypeptide(L)' 'MARVKRAVNAAKKRRVILERAEGYRGQRSRLYRKAKEQVTHSL' A
#
# COMPACT_ATOMS: atom_id res chain seq x y z
N MET A 1 9.31 6.84 27.25
CA MET A 1 8.62 7.03 25.95
C MET A 1 7.60 5.90 25.79
N ALA A 2 6.32 6.20 25.54
CA ALA A 2 5.28 5.16 25.47
C ALA A 2 5.33 4.37 24.15
N ARG A 3 5.14 3.04 24.20
CA ARG A 3 5.09 2.18 23.02
C ARG A 3 3.74 2.30 22.33
N VAL A 4 3.69 2.97 21.17
CA VAL A 4 2.47 3.09 20.36
C VAL A 4 2.36 1.94 19.35
N LYS A 5 1.30 1.14 19.44
CA LYS A 5 1.07 -0.01 18.54
C LYS A 5 0.62 0.46 17.15
N ARG A 6 1.25 -0.06 16.09
CA ARG A 6 0.92 0.29 14.70
C ARG A 6 -0.28 -0.44 14.09
N ALA A 7 -0.82 -1.47 14.75
CA ALA A 7 -1.80 -2.45 14.26
C ALA A 7 -2.72 -1.95 13.12
N VAL A 8 -3.77 -1.22 13.47
CA VAL A 8 -4.78 -0.76 12.50
C VAL A 8 -4.23 0.27 11.51
N ASN A 9 -3.26 1.09 11.92
CA ASN A 9 -2.67 2.11 11.07
C ASN A 9 -1.86 1.50 9.91
N ALA A 10 -1.21 0.36 10.13
CA ALA A 10 -0.52 -0.37 9.07
C ALA A 10 -1.52 -0.97 8.06
N ALA A 11 -2.62 -1.54 8.54
CA ALA A 11 -3.67 -2.09 7.67
C ALA A 11 -4.35 -0.99 6.84
N LYS A 12 -4.66 0.16 7.46
CA LYS A 12 -5.21 1.34 6.78
C LYS A 12 -4.28 1.82 5.65
N LYS A 13 -2.97 1.97 5.94
CA LYS A 13 -1.98 2.37 4.93
C LYS A 13 -1.89 1.38 3.76
N ARG A 14 -1.94 0.08 4.02
CA ARG A 14 -1.92 -0.94 2.96
C ARG A 14 -3.14 -0.83 2.05
N ARG A 15 -4.34 -0.61 2.62
CA ARG A 15 -5.58 -0.49 1.84
C ARG A 15 -5.51 0.68 0.85
N VAL A 16 -5.13 1.87 1.33
CA VAL A 16 -5.01 3.08 0.50
C VAL A 16 -4.06 2.88 -0.69
N ILE A 17 -2.93 2.19 -0.48
CA ILE A 17 -1.96 1.93 -1.55
C ILE A 17 -2.52 0.97 -2.61
N LEU A 18 -3.27 -0.06 -2.19
CA LEU A 18 -3.85 -1.03 -3.11
C LEU A 18 -5.01 -0.43 -3.90
N GLU A 19 -5.84 0.40 -3.26
CA GLU A 19 -6.93 1.14 -3.90
C GLU A 19 -6.40 2.08 -5.00
N ARG A 20 -5.31 2.81 -4.74
CA ARG A 20 -4.63 3.64 -5.75
C ARG A 20 -3.98 2.84 -6.87
N ALA A 21 -3.71 1.56 -6.64
CA ALA A 21 -3.08 0.67 -7.60
C ALA A 21 -4.10 -0.14 -8.42
N GLU A 22 -5.40 0.08 -8.21
CA GLU A 22 -6.46 -0.53 -9.00
C GLU A 22 -6.29 -0.16 -10.48
N GLY A 23 -6.46 -1.15 -11.36
CA GLY A 23 -6.20 -1.00 -12.80
C GLY A 23 -4.77 -1.36 -13.24
N TYR A 24 -3.78 -1.45 -12.34
CA TYR A 24 -2.46 -1.96 -12.73
C TYR A 24 -2.47 -3.47 -12.99
N ARG A 25 -1.72 -3.91 -14.00
CA ARG A 25 -1.67 -5.31 -14.42
C ARG A 25 -0.85 -6.20 -13.47
N GLY A 26 -1.38 -7.38 -13.18
CA GLY A 26 -0.64 -8.46 -12.51
C GLY A 26 -0.30 -8.16 -11.06
N GLN A 27 0.96 -8.37 -10.67
CA GLN A 27 1.40 -8.20 -9.27
C GLN A 27 1.28 -6.75 -8.76
N ARG A 28 1.23 -5.78 -9.67
CA ARG A 28 1.22 -4.34 -9.37
C ARG A 28 -0.08 -3.84 -8.72
N SER A 29 -1.17 -4.61 -8.80
CA SER A 29 -2.43 -4.31 -8.09
C SER A 29 -2.70 -5.24 -6.91
N ARG A 30 -1.90 -6.31 -6.72
CA ARG A 30 -2.17 -7.36 -5.72
C ARG A 30 -1.17 -7.36 -4.56
N LEU A 31 0.11 -7.09 -4.82
CA LEU A 31 1.17 -7.14 -3.82
C LEU A 31 1.52 -5.73 -3.33
N TYR A 32 1.39 -5.48 -2.02
CA TYR A 32 1.64 -4.16 -1.43
C TYR A 32 2.99 -3.53 -1.83
N ARG A 33 4.09 -4.30 -1.85
CA ARG A 33 5.40 -3.76 -2.22
C ARG A 33 5.42 -3.29 -3.69
N LYS A 34 4.88 -4.11 -4.58
CA LYS A 34 4.82 -3.80 -6.02
C LYS A 34 3.82 -2.70 -6.35
N ALA A 35 2.67 -2.69 -5.68
CA ALA A 35 1.71 -1.59 -5.76
C ALA A 35 2.31 -0.27 -5.27
N LYS A 36 3.03 -0.29 -4.14
CA LYS A 36 3.71 0.91 -3.64
C LYS A 36 4.77 1.43 -4.60
N GLU A 37 5.65 0.54 -5.09
CA GLU A 37 6.65 0.88 -6.10
C GLU A 37 5.98 1.51 -7.32
N GLN A 38 4.95 0.83 -7.87
CA GLN A 38 4.24 1.30 -9.05
C GLN A 38 3.60 2.68 -8.85
N VAL A 39 2.82 2.87 -7.78
CA VAL A 39 2.15 4.14 -7.45
C VAL A 39 3.13 5.28 -7.22
N THR A 40 4.33 4.99 -6.70
CA THR A 40 5.37 6.02 -6.48
C THR A 40 6.01 6.48 -7.80
N HIS A 41 6.05 5.62 -8.82
CA HIS A 41 6.66 5.92 -10.11
C HIS A 41 5.66 6.38 -11.19
N SER A 42 4.37 6.35 -10.90
CA SER A 42 3.31 6.79 -11.82
C SER A 42 2.66 8.12 -11.43
N LEU A 43 3.07 8.70 -10.30
CA LEU A 43 2.76 10.08 -9.86
C LEU A 43 3.97 10.97 -10.12
#